data_AF-A0A167MZA1-F1
#
_entry.id   AF-A0A167MZA1-F1
#
_cell.length_a   1.000
_cell.length_b   1.000
_cell.length_c   1.000
_cell.angle_alpha   90.00
_cell.angle_beta   90.00
_cell.angle_gamma   90.00
#
_symmetry.space_group_name_H-M   'P 1'
#
loop_
_entity.id
_entity.type
_entity.pdbx_description
1 polymer ?
#
loop_
_entity_poly.entity_id
_entity_poly.type
_entity_poly.pdbx_seq_one_letter_code
_entity_poly.pdbx_strand_id
1 'polypeptide(L)'
;MPPVANVPMGGQHGPSNFDKFKMGAMMGGTVGVIIGFIYGTVSIFRHGAGSQGVFRTLGQFMGASGATFGFFMSIGSVIRSDADPKLREAYMRAHRRPILLMASPAWRKSS
;
A
#
# COMPACT_ATOMS: atom_id res chain seq x y z
N MET A 1 20.68 19.95 -6.98
CA MET A 1 20.19 19.69 -5.61
C MET A 1 20.18 18.17 -5.44
N PRO A 2 20.84 17.57 -4.43
CA PRO A 2 20.74 16.14 -4.21
C PRO A 2 19.28 15.78 -3.84
N PRO A 3 18.75 14.62 -4.28
CA PRO A 3 17.42 14.19 -3.90
C PRO A 3 17.40 14.01 -2.38
N VAL A 4 16.47 14.70 -1.72
CA VAL A 4 16.15 14.47 -0.31
C VAL A 4 15.71 13.01 -0.18
N ALA A 5 16.64 12.15 0.22
CA ALA A 5 16.33 10.80 0.63
C ALA A 5 15.35 10.93 1.79
N ASN A 6 14.10 10.53 1.57
CA ASN A 6 13.09 10.41 2.60
C ASN A 6 13.49 9.23 3.50
N VAL A 7 14.54 9.43 4.30
CA VAL A 7 14.95 8.51 5.36
C VAL A 7 13.85 8.56 6.41
N PRO A 8 13.11 7.47 6.67
CA PRO A 8 12.18 7.44 7.78
C PRO A 8 13.03 7.46 9.07
N MET A 9 13.30 8.67 9.56
CA MET A 9 13.85 8.95 10.88
C MET A 9 12.71 8.77 11.89
N GLY A 10 12.59 7.57 12.43
CA GLY A 10 11.65 7.30 13.51
C GLY A 10 11.49 5.81 13.75
N GLY A 11 11.63 5.38 15.01
CA GLY A 11 11.36 4.02 15.47
C GLY A 11 9.88 3.66 15.36
N GLN A 12 9.37 3.63 14.13
CA GLN A 12 7.97 3.41 13.85
C GLN A 12 7.75 1.90 13.79
N HIS A 13 7.09 1.35 14.82
CA HIS A 13 6.46 0.04 14.74
C HIS A 13 5.86 -0.11 13.34
N GLY A 14 6.38 -1.06 12.55
CA GLY A 14 5.81 -1.35 11.24
C GLY A 14 4.31 -1.62 11.42
N PRO A 15 3.45 -1.10 10.53
CA PRO A 15 1.99 -1.24 10.68
C PRO A 15 1.65 -2.71 10.93
N SER A 16 0.85 -2.97 11.96
CA SER A 16 0.47 -4.33 12.35
C SER A 16 -0.23 -5.04 11.19
N ASN A 17 -0.25 -6.37 11.20
CA ASN A 17 -1.01 -7.14 10.20
C ASN A 17 -2.48 -6.69 10.16
N PHE A 18 -3.03 -6.28 11.30
CA PHE A 18 -4.37 -5.70 11.37
C PHE A 18 -4.44 -4.30 10.71
N ASP A 19 -3.43 -3.45 10.90
CA ASP A 19 -3.39 -2.14 10.24
C ASP A 19 -3.25 -2.26 8.73
N LYS A 20 -2.45 -3.23 8.26
CA LYS A 20 -2.30 -3.56 6.84
C LYS A 20 -3.61 -4.10 6.26
N PHE A 21 -4.27 -5.01 6.97
CA PHE A 21 -5.59 -5.53 6.59
C PHE A 21 -6.60 -4.39 6.44
N LYS A 22 -6.70 -3.52 7.45
CA LYS A 22 -7.57 -2.35 7.45
C LYS A 22 -7.25 -1.40 6.30
N MET A 23 -5.96 -1.16 6.02
CA MET A 23 -5.54 -0.28 4.94
C MET A 23 -5.92 -0.86 3.56
N GLY A 24 -5.73 -2.17 3.37
CA GLY A 24 -6.15 -2.86 2.15
C GLY A 24 -7.67 -2.89 1.99
N ALA A 25 -8.41 -3.11 3.08
CA ALA A 25 -9.86 -3.06 3.09
C ALA A 25 -10.40 -1.67 2.74
N MET A 26 -9.82 -0.61 3.33
CA MET A 26 -10.22 0.77 3.07
C MET A 26 -9.91 1.20 1.63
N MET A 27 -8.69 0.96 1.15
CA MET A 27 -8.34 1.30 -0.23
C MET A 27 -9.14 0.49 -1.24
N GLY A 28 -9.18 -0.84 -1.06
CA GLY A 28 -9.90 -1.74 -1.96
C GLY A 28 -11.40 -1.49 -1.94
N GLY A 29 -11.98 -1.27 -0.76
CA GLY A 29 -13.40 -0.97 -0.59
C GLY A 29 -13.79 0.35 -1.25
N THR A 30 -12.98 1.41 -1.09
CA THR A 30 -13.24 2.71 -1.72
C THR A 30 -13.21 2.61 -3.25
N VAL A 31 -12.17 1.98 -3.80
CA VAL A 31 -12.06 1.76 -5.24
C VAL A 31 -13.21 0.88 -5.74
N GLY A 32 -13.53 -0.19 -5.02
CA GLY A 32 -14.64 -1.07 -5.33
C GLY A 32 -15.96 -0.31 -5.40
N VAL A 33 -16.27 0.53 -4.41
CA VAL A 33 -17.49 1.35 -4.40
C VAL A 33 -17.53 2.31 -5.59
N ILE A 34 -16.43 2.96 -5.96
CA ILE A 34 -16.37 3.87 -7.12
C ILE A 34 -16.63 3.11 -8.42
N ILE A 35 -16.01 1.94 -8.59
CA ILE A 35 -16.23 1.10 -9.78
C ILE A 35 -17.67 0.58 -9.83
N GLY A 36 -18.23 0.17 -8.68
CA GLY A 36 -19.63 -0.23 -8.58
C GLY A 36 -20.60 0.90 -8.84
N PHE A 37 -20.24 2.13 -8.47
CA PHE A 37 -20.99 3.31 -8.86
C PHE A 37 -20.97 3.45 -10.38
N ILE A 38 -19.80 3.56 -11.02
CA ILE A 38 -19.69 3.73 -12.48
C ILE A 38 -20.46 2.64 -13.22
N TYR A 39 -20.21 1.36 -12.88
CA TYR A 39 -20.86 0.23 -13.53
C TYR A 39 -22.36 0.20 -13.23
N GLY A 40 -22.77 0.51 -12.00
CA GLY A 40 -24.16 0.59 -11.59
C GLY A 40 -24.92 1.69 -12.32
N THR A 41 -24.38 2.91 -12.43
CA THR A 41 -25.03 4.00 -13.16
C THR A 41 -25.13 3.69 -14.65
N VAL A 42 -24.06 3.15 -15.26
CA VAL A 42 -24.10 2.72 -16.68
C VAL A 42 -25.12 1.60 -16.88
N SER A 43 -25.19 0.62 -15.99
CA SER A 43 -26.18 -0.46 -16.05
C SER A 43 -27.61 0.07 -15.95
N ILE A 44 -27.86 1.04 -15.06
CA ILE A 44 -29.16 1.68 -14.89
C ILE A 44 -29.55 2.51 -16.13
N PHE A 45 -28.62 3.27 -16.71
CA PHE A 45 -28.89 4.04 -17.92
C PHE A 45 -29.15 3.16 -19.15
N ARG A 46 -28.49 2.00 -19.24
CA ARG A 46 -28.61 1.10 -20.39
C ARG A 46 -29.77 0.11 -20.29
N HIS A 47 -30.01 -0.46 -19.11
CA HIS A 47 -30.98 -1.55 -18.92
C HIS A 47 -32.15 -1.16 -18.02
N GLY A 48 -32.17 0.07 -17.48
CA GLY A 48 -33.12 0.52 -16.48
C GLY A 48 -32.78 0.00 -15.08
N ALA A 49 -33.32 0.67 -14.06
CA ALA A 49 -33.07 0.30 -12.66
C ALA A 49 -33.82 -0.96 -12.18
N GLY A 50 -34.61 -1.59 -13.05
CA GLY A 50 -35.47 -2.73 -12.72
C GLY A 50 -36.57 -2.38 -11.71
N SER A 51 -37.27 -3.40 -11.21
CA SER A 51 -38.34 -3.27 -10.22
C SER A 51 -37.86 -2.84 -8.82
N GLN A 52 -36.56 -2.90 -8.57
CA GLN A 52 -35.95 -2.57 -7.28
C GLN A 52 -35.64 -1.07 -7.12
N GLY A 53 -35.73 -0.28 -8.19
CA GLY A 53 -35.48 1.16 -8.18
C GLY A 53 -33.99 1.52 -8.23
N VAL A 54 -33.70 2.77 -8.64
CA VAL A 54 -32.35 3.27 -8.96
C VAL A 54 -31.39 3.12 -7.79
N PHE A 55 -31.79 3.58 -6.59
CA PHE A 55 -30.92 3.60 -5.42
C PHE A 55 -30.58 2.20 -4.90
N ARG A 56 -31.51 1.24 -4.99
CA ARG A 56 -31.27 -0.12 -4.52
C ARG A 56 -30.35 -0.88 -5.46
N THR A 57 -30.58 -0.78 -6.77
CA THR A 57 -29.74 -1.40 -7.79
C THR A 57 -28.33 -0.81 -7.74
N LEU A 58 -28.22 0.52 -7.65
CA LEU A 58 -26.93 1.21 -7.52
C LEU A 58 -26.20 0.80 -6.22
N GLY A 59 -26.91 0.77 -5.10
CA GLY A 59 -26.38 0.35 -3.81
C GLY A 59 -25.90 -1.11 -3.81
N GLN A 60 -26.60 -2.00 -4.53
CA GLN A 60 -26.16 -3.39 -4.73
C GLN A 60 -24.86 -3.46 -5.52
N PHE A 61 -24.73 -2.72 -6.62
CA PHE A 61 -23.49 -2.69 -7.39
C PHE A 61 -22.34 -2.15 -6.55
N MET A 62 -22.52 -0.99 -5.90
CA MET A 62 -21.53 -0.36 -5.03
C MET A 62 -21.13 -1.26 -3.86
N GLY A 63 -22.11 -1.89 -3.20
CA GLY A 63 -21.88 -2.79 -2.07
C GLY A 63 -21.18 -4.07 -2.48
N ALA A 64 -21.60 -4.71 -3.57
CA ALA A 64 -21.01 -5.95 -4.06
C ALA A 64 -19.56 -5.74 -4.55
N SER A 65 -19.30 -4.67 -5.31
CA SER A 65 -17.94 -4.34 -5.77
C SER A 65 -17.06 -3.85 -4.62
N GLY A 66 -17.59 -3.03 -3.70
CA GLY A 66 -16.88 -2.58 -2.51
C GLY A 66 -16.45 -3.73 -1.60
N ALA A 67 -17.37 -4.67 -1.34
CA ALA A 67 -17.09 -5.84 -0.52
C ALA A 67 -16.04 -6.75 -1.15
N THR A 68 -16.13 -7.03 -2.45
CA THR A 68 -15.20 -7.94 -3.14
C THR A 68 -13.80 -7.33 -3.29
N PHE A 69 -13.69 -6.10 -3.80
CA PHE A 69 -12.39 -5.43 -3.91
C PHE A 69 -11.78 -5.16 -2.54
N GLY A 70 -12.57 -4.79 -1.53
CA GLY A 70 -12.11 -4.63 -0.16
C GLY A 70 -11.58 -5.93 0.45
N PHE A 71 -12.29 -7.05 0.25
CA PHE A 71 -11.89 -8.36 0.76
C PHE A 71 -10.60 -8.89 0.12
N PHE A 72 -10.50 -8.85 -1.22
CA PHE A 72 -9.29 -9.35 -1.89
C PHE A 72 -8.07 -8.45 -1.63
N MET A 73 -8.25 -7.13 -1.60
CA MET A 73 -7.15 -6.21 -1.31
C MET A 73 -6.73 -6.22 0.15
N SER A 74 -7.64 -6.49 1.10
CA SER A 74 -7.30 -6.62 2.53
C SER A 74 -6.49 -7.87 2.83
N ILE A 75 -6.80 -9.00 2.20
CA ILE A 75 -5.99 -10.22 2.29
C ILE A 75 -4.66 -10.02 1.56
N GLY A 76 -4.70 -9.47 0.35
CA GLY A 76 -3.51 -9.19 -0.45
C GLY A 76 -2.53 -8.23 0.25
N SER A 77 -3.04 -7.23 1.00
CA SER A 77 -2.19 -6.29 1.73
C SER A 77 -1.49 -6.95 2.91
N VAL A 78 -2.11 -7.91 3.60
CA VAL A 78 -1.48 -8.68 4.68
C VAL A 78 -0.38 -9.56 4.10
N ILE A 79 -0.70 -10.39 3.10
CA ILE A 79 0.25 -11.36 2.52
C ILE A 79 1.42 -10.67 1.82
N ARG A 80 1.18 -9.59 1.05
CA ARG A 80 2.25 -8.81 0.42
C ARG A 80 3.20 -8.19 1.46
N SER A 81 2.68 -7.88 2.65
CA SER A 81 3.47 -7.23 3.69
C SER A 81 4.25 -8.19 4.58
N ASP A 82 3.92 -9.48 4.58
CA ASP A 82 4.78 -10.52 5.18
C ASP A 82 6.05 -10.73 4.36
N ALA A 83 6.00 -10.45 3.06
CA ALA A 83 7.13 -10.67 2.16
C ALA A 83 8.35 -9.76 2.42
N ASP A 84 8.22 -8.60 3.11
CA ASP A 84 9.39 -7.74 3.22
C ASP A 84 9.49 -6.67 4.33
N PRO A 85 9.71 -7.07 5.60
CA PRO A 85 10.42 -6.23 6.58
C PRO A 85 11.92 -6.55 6.62
N LYS A 86 12.26 -7.85 6.59
CA LYS A 86 13.63 -8.36 6.72
C LYS A 86 14.48 -8.08 5.48
N LEU A 87 13.91 -8.17 4.28
CA LEU A 87 14.62 -8.00 3.02
C LEU A 87 14.79 -6.50 2.69
N ARG A 88 13.95 -5.61 3.22
CA ARG A 88 14.01 -4.14 3.17
C ARG A 88 15.05 -3.64 4.14
N GLU A 89 15.11 -4.19 5.35
CA GLU A 89 16.23 -3.95 6.25
C GLU A 89 17.54 -4.51 5.68
N ALA A 90 17.54 -5.69 5.06
CA ALA A 90 18.73 -6.25 4.42
C ALA A 90 19.17 -5.42 3.21
N TYR A 91 18.24 -4.93 2.39
CA TYR A 91 18.48 -4.02 1.26
C TYR A 91 19.03 -2.68 1.74
N MET A 92 18.46 -2.12 2.82
CA MET A 92 18.94 -0.89 3.45
C MET A 92 20.32 -1.07 4.12
N ARG A 93 20.60 -2.24 4.71
CA ARG A 93 21.94 -2.59 5.22
C ARG A 93 22.94 -2.76 4.07
N ALA A 94 22.55 -3.38 2.96
CA ALA A 94 23.39 -3.55 1.78
C ALA A 94 23.68 -2.24 1.02
N HIS A 95 22.76 -1.26 1.07
CA HIS A 95 22.94 0.07 0.46
C HIS A 95 23.60 1.09 1.40
N ARG A 96 23.93 0.75 2.65
CA ARG A 96 24.84 1.56 3.46
C ARG A 96 26.23 1.46 2.85
N ARG A 97 26.58 2.48 2.05
CA ARG A 97 27.95 2.67 1.53
C ARG A 97 28.93 2.50 2.69
N PRO A 98 29.98 1.67 2.56
CA PRO A 98 30.98 1.59 3.61
C PRO A 98 31.55 2.98 3.74
N ILE A 99 31.37 3.59 4.92
CA ILE A 99 32.12 4.77 5.30
C ILE A 99 33.56 4.26 5.26
N LEU A 100 34.29 4.64 4.22
CA LEU A 100 35.73 4.44 4.15
C LEU A 100 36.29 5.15 5.37
N LEU A 101 36.49 4.40 6.44
CA LEU A 101 37.29 4.82 7.57
C LEU A 101 38.68 4.98 6.95
N MET A 102 38.99 6.22 6.56
CA MET A 102 40.29 6.59 6.05
C MET A 102 41.27 6.19 7.15
N ALA A 103 41.95 5.08 6.92
CA ALA A 103 42.96 4.55 7.80
C ALA A 103 43.95 5.68 8.07
N SER A 104 44.17 5.90 9.35
CA SER A 104 45.14 6.80 9.96
C SER A 104 46.36 7.06 9.07
N PRO A 105 46.74 8.32 8.79
CA PRO A 105 48.09 8.61 8.32
C PRO A 105 49.05 8.52 9.53
N ALA A 106 49.15 7.33 10.15
CA ALA A 106 50.10 7.02 11.21
C ALA A 106 51.47 6.59 10.66
N TRP A 107 51.90 7.15 9.52
CA TRP A 107 53.16 6.77 8.89
C TRP A 107 53.79 7.91 8.08
N ARG A 108 54.22 8.97 8.77
CA ARG A 108 55.28 9.85 8.24
C ARG A 108 56.54 9.60 9.07
N LYS A 109 57.45 8.82 8.47
CA LYS A 109 58.78 8.48 8.96
C LYS A 109 59.51 9.70 9.50
N SER A 110 60.21 9.46 10.61
CA SER A 110 61.43 10.16 11.02
C SER A 110 62.36 10.40 9.83
N SER A 111 62.76 11.66 9.67
CA SER A 111 64.12 12.08 9.35
C SER A 111 64.36 13.46 9.94
#